data_AF-A0A090YAC7-F1
#
_entry.id   AF-A0A090YAC7-F1
#
_cell.length_a   1.000
_cell.length_b   1.000
_cell.length_c   1.000
_cell.angle_alpha   90.00
_cell.angle_beta   90.00
_cell.angle_gamma   90.00
#
_symmetry.space_group_name_H-M   'P 1'
#
loop_
_entity.id
_entity.type
_entity.pdbx_description
1 polymer ?
#
loop_
_entity_poly.entity_id
_entity_poly.type
_entity_poly.pdbx_seq_one_letter_code
_entity_poly.pdbx_strand_id
1 'polypeptide(L)'
;MKNDSFRVTFDSLEEFADIVSEILQCPITIEDVNHRLLAYSTHDERTDPARIGTIMGRRVPEKVINNLWKEGIIPDLLKNREPIRVKKNR
;
A
#
# COMPACT_ATOMS: atom_id res chain seq x y z
N MET A 1 4.79 -16.30 -23.50
CA MET A 1 5.86 -15.33 -23.21
C MET A 1 5.59 -14.77 -21.83
N LYS A 2 6.50 -14.93 -20.86
CA LYS A 2 6.40 -14.22 -19.57
C LYS A 2 6.64 -12.75 -19.88
N ASN A 3 5.58 -11.94 -19.94
CA ASN A 3 5.73 -10.49 -19.96
C ASN A 3 6.44 -10.11 -18.66
N ASP A 4 7.66 -9.61 -18.79
CA ASP A 4 8.39 -9.04 -17.67
C ASP A 4 7.80 -7.64 -17.44
N SER A 5 6.57 -7.58 -16.91
CA SER A 5 5.75 -6.37 -16.81
C SER A 5 6.39 -5.26 -15.97
N PHE A 6 7.53 -5.54 -15.32
CA PHE A 6 8.33 -4.60 -14.55
C PHE A 6 9.64 -4.18 -15.25
N ARG A 7 9.92 -4.66 -16.47
CA ARG A 7 11.02 -4.13 -17.32
C ARG A 7 10.54 -2.95 -18.16
N VAL A 8 9.83 -2.03 -17.52
CA VAL A 8 9.37 -0.77 -18.11
C VAL A 8 9.84 0.35 -17.21
N THR A 9 10.13 1.51 -17.80
CA THR A 9 10.36 2.73 -17.01
C THR A 9 8.98 3.33 -16.74
N PHE A 10 8.73 3.74 -15.51
CA PHE A 10 7.50 4.42 -15.12
C PHE A 10 7.77 5.91 -15.04
N ASP A 11 6.88 6.72 -15.59
CA ASP A 11 6.99 8.18 -15.57
C ASP A 11 6.55 8.76 -14.21
N SER A 12 5.82 7.99 -13.40
CA SER A 12 5.36 8.37 -12.06
C SER A 12 5.14 7.18 -11.12
N LEU A 13 5.00 7.46 -9.81
CA LEU A 13 4.63 6.45 -8.82
C LEU A 13 3.16 6.03 -8.97
N GLU A 14 2.31 6.91 -9.50
CA GLU A 14 0.91 6.63 -9.81
C GLU A 14 0.81 5.57 -10.91
N GLU A 15 1.57 5.73 -12.00
CA GLU A 15 1.62 4.73 -13.08
C GLU A 15 2.11 3.38 -12.57
N PHE A 16 3.15 3.39 -11.73
CA PHE A 16 3.62 2.17 -11.08
C PHE A 16 2.55 1.51 -10.20
N ALA A 17 1.83 2.30 -9.39
CA ALA A 17 0.76 1.80 -8.53
C ALA A 17 -0.40 1.19 -9.34
N ASP A 18 -0.77 1.80 -10.47
CA ASP A 18 -1.80 1.31 -11.37
C ASP A 18 -1.40 -0.03 -12.01
N ILE A 19 -0.18 -0.14 -12.54
CA ILE A 19 0.31 -1.39 -13.15
C ILE A 19 0.38 -2.52 -12.11
N VAL A 20 0.85 -2.25 -10.89
CA VAL A 20 0.86 -3.24 -9.81
C VAL A 20 -0.57 -3.66 -9.45
N SER A 21 -1.50 -2.69 -9.40
CA SER A 21 -2.92 -2.92 -9.13
C SER A 21 -3.57 -3.82 -10.18
N GLU A 22 -3.24 -3.62 -11.46
CA GLU A 22 -3.71 -4.48 -12.55
C GLU A 22 -3.15 -5.90 -12.45
N ILE A 23 -1.88 -6.06 -12.08
CA ILE A 23 -1.27 -7.40 -11.95
C ILE A 23 -1.86 -8.16 -10.77
N LEU A 24 -2.02 -7.51 -9.62
CA LEU A 24 -2.49 -8.13 -8.39
C LEU A 24 -4.03 -8.15 -8.26
N GLN A 25 -4.74 -7.44 -9.14
CA GLN A 25 -6.19 -7.27 -9.10
C GLN A 25 -6.67 -6.78 -7.73
N CYS A 26 -5.93 -5.84 -7.13
CA CYS A 26 -6.22 -5.28 -5.82
C CYS A 26 -5.75 -3.82 -5.69
N PRO A 27 -6.39 -3.03 -4.81
CA PRO A 27 -6.00 -1.62 -4.60
C PRO A 27 -4.60 -1.51 -3.99
N ILE A 28 -3.80 -0.57 -4.49
CA ILE A 28 -2.42 -0.33 -4.06
C ILE A 28 -2.29 1.08 -3.47
N THR A 29 -1.50 1.20 -2.40
CA THR A 29 -0.95 2.47 -1.89
C THR A 29 0.56 2.35 -1.82
N ILE A 30 1.24 3.47 -2.07
CA ILE A 30 2.69 3.64 -1.90
C ILE A 30 2.88 4.75 -0.89
N GLU A 31 3.63 4.46 0.16
CA GLU A 31 3.78 5.32 1.31
C GLU A 31 5.26 5.49 1.67
N ASP A 32 5.61 6.62 2.30
CA ASP A 32 6.92 6.81 2.88
C ASP A 32 7.03 6.21 4.29
N VAL A 33 8.23 6.26 4.87
CA VAL A 33 8.51 5.75 6.23
C VAL A 33 7.75 6.51 7.34
N ASN A 34 7.15 7.66 7.04
CA ASN A 34 6.32 8.44 7.96
C ASN A 34 4.82 8.17 7.78
N HIS A 35 4.47 7.13 7.00
CA HIS A 35 3.12 6.74 6.62
C HIS A 35 2.38 7.82 5.81
N ARG A 36 3.11 8.67 5.09
CA ARG A 36 2.53 9.65 4.16
C ARG A 36 2.29 8.98 2.82
N LEU A 37 1.13 9.24 2.23
CA LEU A 37 0.77 8.70 0.93
C LEU A 37 1.57 9.40 -0.16
N LEU A 38 2.34 8.63 -0.93
CA LEU A 38 3.07 9.10 -2.10
C LEU A 38 2.24 8.93 -3.37
N ALA A 39 1.64 7.74 -3.56
CA ALA A 39 0.78 7.42 -4.70
C ALA A 39 -0.23 6.31 -4.34
N TYR A 40 -1.27 6.17 -5.15
CA TYR A 40 -2.28 5.12 -5.01
C TYR A 40 -2.86 4.76 -6.37
N SER A 41 -3.35 3.53 -6.53
CA SER A 41 -4.00 3.11 -7.77
C SER A 41 -5.43 3.64 -7.92
N THR A 42 -5.87 3.89 -9.16
CA THR A 42 -7.17 4.49 -9.49
C THR A 42 -8.36 3.54 -9.39
N HIS A 43 -8.16 2.23 -9.27
CA HIS A 43 -9.25 1.23 -9.27
C HIS A 43 -10.13 1.26 -8.00
N ASP A 44 -11.45 1.37 -8.17
CA ASP A 44 -12.41 1.83 -7.13
C ASP A 44 -13.47 0.79 -6.70
N GLU A 45 -13.16 -0.51 -6.72
CA GLU A 45 -14.15 -1.53 -6.31
C GLU A 45 -13.94 -2.10 -4.89
N ARG A 46 -12.96 -1.60 -4.13
CA ARG A 46 -12.74 -2.01 -2.72
C ARG A 46 -12.28 -0.84 -1.87
N THR A 47 -13.20 -0.26 -1.12
CA THR A 47 -12.98 0.92 -0.28
C THR A 47 -13.09 0.56 1.20
N ASP A 48 -12.04 -0.05 1.75
CA ASP A 48 -11.96 -0.15 3.21
C ASP A 48 -11.71 1.24 3.84
N PRO A 49 -12.16 1.47 5.09
CA PRO A 49 -12.03 2.78 5.73
C PRO A 49 -10.57 3.26 5.90
N ALA A 50 -9.60 2.35 6.00
CA ALA A 50 -8.21 2.73 6.15
C ALA A 50 -7.68 3.35 4.85
N ARG A 51 -8.02 2.76 3.69
CA ARG A 51 -7.69 3.33 2.38
C ARG A 51 -8.33 4.69 2.16
N ILE A 52 -9.64 4.82 2.38
CA ILE A 52 -10.36 6.11 2.21
C ILE A 52 -9.69 7.19 3.06
N GLY A 53 -9.46 6.90 4.35
CA GLY A 53 -8.81 7.85 5.27
C GLY A 53 -7.41 8.23 4.82
N THR A 54 -6.66 7.27 4.28
CA THR A 54 -5.30 7.50 3.78
C THR A 54 -5.28 8.41 2.56
N ILE A 55 -6.17 8.19 1.59
CA ILE A 55 -6.26 9.02 0.36
C ILE A 55 -6.72 10.43 0.71
N MET A 56 -7.82 10.57 1.45
CA MET A 56 -8.38 11.88 1.80
C MET A 56 -7.44 12.70 2.69
N GLY A 57 -6.75 12.06 3.64
CA GLY A 57 -5.82 12.72 4.55
C GLY A 57 -4.38 12.83 4.02
N ARG A 58 -4.08 12.22 2.86
CA ARG A 58 -2.71 12.00 2.34
C ARG A 58 -1.76 11.35 3.36
N ARG A 59 -2.29 10.60 4.30
CA ARG A 59 -1.56 9.93 5.40
C ARG A 59 -2.40 8.85 6.04
N VAL A 60 -1.79 7.72 6.40
CA VAL A 60 -2.48 6.62 7.10
C VAL A 60 -3.07 7.12 8.43
N PRO A 61 -4.35 6.82 8.73
CA PRO A 61 -4.97 7.21 9.98
C PRO A 61 -4.20 6.70 11.21
N GLU A 62 -4.01 7.54 12.22
CA GLU A 62 -3.24 7.20 13.44
C GLU A 62 -3.75 5.94 14.13
N LYS A 63 -5.06 5.71 14.14
CA LYS A 63 -5.65 4.50 14.72
C LYS A 63 -5.15 3.21 14.04
N VAL A 64 -4.94 3.24 12.73
CA VAL A 64 -4.40 2.10 11.97
C VAL A 64 -2.93 1.89 12.33
N ILE A 65 -2.12 2.97 12.29
CA ILE A 65 -0.70 2.93 12.67
C ILE A 65 -0.53 2.37 14.09
N ASN A 66 -1.29 2.89 15.05
CA ASN A 66 -1.25 2.46 16.45
C ASN A 66 -1.61 0.98 16.62
N ASN A 67 -2.57 0.47 15.85
CA ASN A 67 -2.92 -0.95 15.88
C ASN A 67 -1.80 -1.83 15.29
N LEU A 68 -1.20 -1.42 14.16
CA LEU A 68 -0.07 -2.15 13.56
C LEU A 68 1.16 -2.17 14.47
N TRP A 69 1.41 -1.11 15.23
CA TRP A 69 2.43 -1.12 16.29
C TRP A 69 2.11 -2.11 17.41
N LYS A 70 0.87 -2.09 17.92
CA LYS A 70 0.42 -3.00 18.98
C LYS A 70 0.49 -4.47 18.57
N GLU A 71 0.23 -4.77 17.29
CA GLU A 71 0.30 -6.12 16.73
C GLU A 71 1.73 -6.56 16.37
N GLY A 72 2.73 -5.68 16.54
CA GLY A 72 4.13 -6.00 16.22
C GLY A 72 4.49 -5.90 14.73
N ILE A 73 3.53 -5.54 13.87
CA ILE A 73 3.71 -5.49 12.41
C ILE A 73 4.74 -4.44 11.99
N ILE A 74 4.66 -3.20 12.50
CA ILE A 74 5.64 -2.15 12.17
C ILE A 74 7.04 -2.48 12.72
N PRO A 75 7.19 -2.94 13.98
CA PRO A 75 8.48 -3.45 14.46
C PRO A 75 9.10 -4.52 13.56
N ASP A 76 8.30 -5.46 13.05
CA ASP A 76 8.79 -6.50 12.14
C ASP A 76 9.12 -5.93 10.75
N LEU A 77 8.35 -4.96 10.25
CA LEU A 77 8.57 -4.28 8.97
C LEU A 77 9.90 -3.52 8.97
N LEU A 78 10.27 -2.91 10.10
CA LEU A 78 11.51 -2.17 10.24
C LEU A 78 12.74 -3.08 10.37
N LYS A 79 12.57 -4.35 10.75
CA LYS A 79 13.67 -5.31 10.95
C LYS A 79 13.93 -6.19 9.72
N ASN A 80 12.90 -6.47 8.94
CA ASN A 80 12.96 -7.44 7.84
C ASN A 80 12.77 -6.75 6.50
N ARG A 81 13.37 -7.33 5.44
CA ARG A 81 13.22 -6.85 4.06
C ARG A 81 12.11 -7.57 3.28
N GLU A 82 11.56 -8.63 3.87
CA GLU A 82 10.50 -9.44 3.26
C GLU A 82 9.12 -8.78 3.46
N PRO A 83 8.19 -8.95 2.50
CA PRO A 83 6.82 -8.46 2.65
C PRO A 83 6.12 -9.04 3.89
N ILE A 84 5.39 -8.20 4.62
CA ILE A 84 4.62 -8.62 5.79
C ILE A 84 3.14 -8.64 5.46
N ARG A 85 2.51 -9.80 5.70
CA ARG A 85 1.08 -9.98 5.52
C ARG A 85 0.32 -9.59 6.78
N VAL A 86 -0.43 -8.49 6.72
CA VAL A 86 -1.37 -8.10 7.76
C VAL A 86 -2.64 -8.94 7.65
N LYS A 87 -3.06 -9.56 8.75
CA LYS A 87 -4.32 -10.33 8.79
C LYS A 87 -5.48 -9.36 8.95
N LYS A 88 -6.60 -9.61 8.24
CA LYS A 88 -7.86 -8.94 8.55
C LYS A 88 -8.33 -9.43 9.92
N ASN A 89 -8.34 -8.56 10.92
CA ASN A 89 -9.10 -8.83 12.13
C ASN A 89 -10.59 -8.82 11.73
N ARG A 90 -11.28 -9.93 11.98
CA ARG A 90 -12.74 -10.01 11.83
C ARG A 90 -13.42 -9.14 12.87
#